data_AF-A0AAN8K1W5-F1
#
_entry.id   AF-A0AAN8K1W5-F1
#
_cell.length_a   1.000
_cell.length_b   1.000
_cell.length_c   1.000
_cell.angle_alpha   90.00
_cell.angle_beta   90.00
_cell.angle_gamma   90.00
#
_symmetry.space_group_name_H-M   'P 1'
#
loop_
_entity.id
_entity.type
_entity.pdbx_description
1 polymer ?
#
loop_
_entity_poly.entity_id
_entity_poly.type
_entity_poly.pdbx_seq_one_letter_code
_entity_poly.pdbx_strand_id
1 'polypeptide(L)'
;MSRLLNITLLVVVVTVTSLYADDMWHRWAEFMQEHDLNKDGVINGDAEFANLRHFFLQEKIPETKVEEVLRNGDENGDMAIDPEEYRDIRIELLNTDHKDVAETIEI
;
A
#
# COMPACT_ATOMS: atom_id res chain seq x y z
N MET A 1 27.82 11.30 -26.23
CA MET A 1 27.98 10.92 -24.82
C MET A 1 26.62 10.60 -24.22
N SER A 2 26.04 9.41 -24.47
CA SER A 2 24.62 9.14 -24.14
C SER A 2 24.32 7.71 -23.66
N ARG A 3 25.29 7.03 -23.03
CA ARG A 3 25.11 5.67 -22.49
C ARG A 3 25.23 5.57 -20.97
N LEU A 4 25.81 6.58 -20.32
CA LEU A 4 26.00 6.59 -18.86
C LEU A 4 24.74 7.05 -18.11
N LEU A 5 23.96 7.99 -18.67
CA LEU A 5 22.72 8.47 -18.03
C LEU A 5 21.68 7.36 -17.82
N ASN A 6 21.58 6.40 -18.75
CA ASN A 6 20.59 5.32 -18.67
C ASN A 6 20.89 4.30 -17.57
N ILE A 7 22.17 4.03 -17.27
CA ILE A 7 22.54 3.05 -16.25
C ILE A 7 22.30 3.64 -14.85
N THR A 8 22.63 4.92 -14.65
CA THR A 8 22.42 5.57 -13.36
C THR A 8 20.93 5.72 -13.02
N LEU A 9 20.09 6.10 -13.99
CA LEU A 9 18.65 6.18 -13.78
C LEU A 9 18.03 4.80 -13.48
N LEU A 10 18.44 3.76 -14.21
CA LEU A 10 17.96 2.39 -14.00
C LEU A 10 18.36 1.85 -12.62
N VAL A 11 19.59 2.09 -12.18
CA VAL A 11 20.07 1.67 -10.86
C VAL A 11 19.31 2.40 -9.74
N VAL A 12 19.07 3.71 -9.89
CA VAL A 12 18.27 4.48 -8.91
C VAL A 12 16.84 3.94 -8.84
N VAL A 13 16.16 3.75 -9.97
CA VAL A 13 14.80 3.20 -10.01
C VAL A 13 14.74 1.83 -9.35
N VAL A 14 15.66 0.92 -9.67
CA VAL A 14 15.70 -0.45 -9.10
C VAL A 14 15.95 -0.42 -7.59
N THR A 15 16.90 0.39 -7.12
CA THR A 15 17.19 0.49 -5.68
C THR A 15 16.05 1.11 -4.89
N VAL A 16 15.38 2.13 -5.43
CA VAL A 16 14.21 2.74 -4.79
C VAL A 16 13.07 1.73 -4.74
N THR A 17 12.73 1.05 -5.85
CA THR A 17 11.65 0.05 -5.84
C THR A 17 11.91 -1.12 -4.88
N SER A 18 13.17 -1.54 -4.71
CA SER A 18 13.54 -2.62 -3.77
C SER A 18 13.37 -2.19 -2.31
N LEU A 19 13.76 -0.96 -1.96
CA LEU A 19 13.64 -0.45 -0.59
C LEU A 19 12.18 -0.27 -0.16
N TYR A 20 11.31 0.15 -1.09
CA TYR A 20 9.88 0.26 -0.82
C TYR A 20 9.21 -1.11 -0.62
N ALA A 21 9.63 -2.14 -1.37
CA ALA A 21 9.08 -3.49 -1.21
C ALA A 21 9.44 -4.10 0.16
N ASP A 22 10.68 -3.91 0.62
CA ASP A 22 11.11 -4.40 1.94
C ASP A 22 10.36 -3.71 3.09
N ASP A 23 10.12 -2.39 3.02
CA ASP A 23 9.36 -1.66 4.05
C ASP A 23 7.89 -2.15 4.13
N MET A 24 7.26 -2.44 2.99
CA MET A 24 5.90 -2.94 2.95
C MET A 24 5.75 -4.33 3.57
N TRP A 25 6.71 -5.23 3.31
CA TRP A 25 6.69 -6.55 3.93
C TRP A 25 6.87 -6.50 5.45
N HIS A 26 7.71 -5.60 5.96
CA HIS A 26 7.85 -5.40 7.41
C HIS A 26 6.56 -4.86 8.02
N ARG A 27 5.94 -3.84 7.41
CA ARG A 27 4.67 -3.28 7.88
C ARG A 27 3.53 -4.29 7.84
N TRP A 28 3.48 -5.12 6.79
CA TRP A 28 2.54 -6.23 6.71
C TRP A 28 2.75 -7.21 7.88
N ALA A 29 3.99 -7.65 8.12
CA ALA A 29 4.30 -8.57 9.20
C ALA A 29 3.95 -8.01 10.59
N GLU A 30 4.24 -6.72 10.84
CA GLU A 30 3.86 -6.01 12.07
C GLU A 30 2.34 -5.94 12.22
N PHE A 31 1.61 -5.57 11.17
CA PHE A 31 0.15 -5.51 11.18
C PHE A 31 -0.46 -6.88 11.47
N MET A 32 -0.03 -7.92 10.75
CA MET A 32 -0.51 -9.29 10.91
C MET A 32 -0.25 -9.83 12.32
N GLN A 33 0.89 -9.52 12.92
CA GLN A 33 1.20 -9.95 14.29
C GLN A 33 0.16 -9.45 15.31
N GLU A 34 -0.44 -8.30 15.07
CA GLU A 34 -1.38 -7.65 15.98
C GLU A 34 -2.86 -7.90 15.61
N HIS A 35 -3.14 -8.12 14.32
CA HIS A 35 -4.50 -8.03 13.78
C HIS A 35 -4.99 -9.27 13.01
N ASP A 36 -4.13 -10.22 12.69
CA ASP A 36 -4.51 -11.56 12.24
C ASP A 36 -4.95 -12.38 13.47
N LEU A 37 -6.24 -12.26 13.80
CA LEU A 37 -6.81 -12.82 15.02
C LEU A 37 -6.92 -14.33 14.91
N ASN A 38 -7.19 -14.84 13.71
CA ASN A 38 -7.41 -16.24 13.45
C ASN A 38 -6.11 -16.99 13.06
N LYS A 39 -5.03 -16.27 12.73
CA LYS A 39 -3.70 -16.73 12.34
C LYS A 39 -3.65 -17.51 11.03
N ASP A 40 -4.47 -17.13 10.06
CA ASP A 40 -4.52 -17.77 8.75
C ASP A 40 -3.61 -17.11 7.70
N GLY A 41 -2.98 -15.98 8.05
CA GLY A 41 -2.03 -15.30 7.18
C GLY A 41 -2.68 -14.37 6.15
N VAL A 42 -3.98 -14.13 6.24
CA VAL A 42 -4.71 -13.12 5.48
C VAL A 42 -5.55 -12.26 6.42
N ILE A 43 -6.13 -11.18 5.92
CA ILE A 43 -7.10 -10.38 6.69
C ILE A 43 -8.49 -10.69 6.19
N ASN A 44 -9.32 -11.26 7.05
CA ASN A 44 -10.68 -11.61 6.68
C ASN A 44 -11.68 -11.47 7.85
N GLY A 45 -12.96 -11.49 7.48
CA GLY A 45 -14.04 -11.34 8.46
C GLY A 45 -14.14 -9.95 9.09
N ASP A 46 -15.28 -9.68 9.68
CA ASP A 46 -15.67 -8.31 10.08
C ASP A 46 -14.69 -7.67 11.08
N ALA A 47 -14.12 -8.46 12.01
CA ALA A 47 -13.25 -7.95 13.05
C ALA A 47 -11.87 -7.52 12.52
N GLU A 48 -11.27 -8.30 11.63
CA GLU A 48 -9.94 -8.00 11.08
C GLU A 48 -10.04 -6.88 10.03
N PHE A 49 -11.11 -6.86 9.23
CA PHE A 49 -11.43 -5.73 8.35
C PHE A 49 -11.67 -4.44 9.15
N ALA A 50 -12.36 -4.50 10.29
CA ALA A 50 -12.56 -3.35 11.16
C ALA A 50 -11.23 -2.83 11.75
N ASN A 51 -10.32 -3.75 12.14
CA ASN A 51 -8.98 -3.39 12.60
C ASN A 51 -8.16 -2.72 11.48
N LEU A 52 -8.18 -3.27 10.26
CA LEU A 52 -7.49 -2.72 9.10
C LEU A 52 -7.99 -1.31 8.75
N ARG A 53 -9.32 -1.12 8.75
CA ARG A 53 -9.93 0.21 8.59
C ARG A 53 -9.46 1.16 9.68
N HIS A 54 -9.53 0.75 10.95
CA HIS A 54 -9.15 1.61 12.06
C HIS A 54 -7.67 2.02 12.00
N PHE A 55 -6.81 1.08 11.61
CA PHE A 55 -5.39 1.32 11.39
C PHE A 55 -5.15 2.44 10.37
N PHE A 56 -5.80 2.39 9.20
CA PHE A 56 -5.65 3.46 8.20
C PHE A 56 -6.22 4.81 8.65
N LEU A 57 -7.30 4.81 9.42
CA LEU A 57 -7.86 6.04 10.00
C LEU A 57 -6.89 6.68 11.02
N GLN A 58 -6.14 5.87 11.79
CA GLN A 58 -5.12 6.38 12.71
C GLN A 58 -3.95 7.04 11.97
N GLU A 59 -3.67 6.60 10.74
CA GLU A 59 -2.70 7.24 9.83
C GLU A 59 -3.25 8.52 9.17
N LYS A 60 -4.45 8.97 9.58
CA LYS A 60 -5.13 10.18 9.08
C LYS A 60 -5.56 10.11 7.63
N ILE A 61 -5.70 8.91 7.08
CA ILE A 61 -6.26 8.71 5.75
C ILE A 61 -7.78 8.97 5.83
N PRO A 62 -8.39 9.73 4.91
CA PRO A 62 -9.82 10.00 4.92
C PRO A 62 -10.65 8.72 4.87
N GLU A 63 -11.67 8.62 5.72
CA GLU A 63 -12.52 7.43 5.80
C GLU A 63 -13.09 7.03 4.44
N THR A 64 -13.64 7.97 3.70
CA THR A 64 -14.21 7.72 2.35
C THR A 64 -13.20 7.09 1.39
N LYS A 65 -11.91 7.42 1.53
CA LYS A 65 -10.85 6.83 0.70
C LYS A 65 -10.50 5.44 1.18
N VAL A 66 -10.40 5.22 2.49
CA VAL A 66 -10.21 3.88 3.06
C VAL A 66 -11.34 2.93 2.62
N GLU A 67 -12.60 3.38 2.67
CA GLU A 67 -13.74 2.56 2.22
C GLU A 67 -13.66 2.22 0.74
N GLU A 68 -13.32 3.20 -0.09
CA GLU A 68 -13.22 3.01 -1.55
C GLU A 68 -12.16 1.97 -1.88
N VAL A 69 -10.96 2.10 -1.30
CA VAL A 69 -9.83 1.23 -1.62
C VAL A 69 -10.05 -0.16 -1.05
N LEU A 70 -10.50 -0.31 0.20
CA LEU A 70 -10.77 -1.63 0.77
C LEU A 70 -11.85 -2.39 0.01
N ARG A 71 -12.87 -1.69 -0.53
CA ARG A 71 -13.90 -2.34 -1.33
C ARG A 71 -13.39 -2.88 -2.67
N ASN A 72 -12.37 -2.24 -3.23
CA ASN A 72 -11.81 -2.61 -4.53
C ASN A 72 -10.52 -3.45 -4.41
N GLY A 73 -10.00 -3.62 -3.20
CA GLY A 73 -8.69 -4.23 -2.95
C GLY A 73 -8.68 -5.75 -2.90
N ASP A 74 -9.85 -6.39 -2.77
CA ASP A 74 -10.02 -7.83 -3.00
C ASP A 74 -10.08 -8.08 -4.52
N GLU A 75 -8.91 -8.26 -5.13
CA GLU A 75 -8.78 -8.40 -6.59
C GLU A 75 -9.18 -9.80 -7.05
N ASN A 76 -8.91 -10.80 -6.22
CA ASN A 76 -9.11 -12.19 -6.55
C ASN A 76 -10.55 -12.69 -6.23
N GLY A 77 -11.30 -11.92 -5.41
CA GLY A 77 -12.70 -12.15 -5.04
C GLY A 77 -12.90 -13.20 -3.95
N ASP A 78 -11.90 -13.48 -3.12
CA ASP A 78 -11.94 -14.51 -2.08
C ASP A 78 -12.43 -13.98 -0.71
N MET A 79 -12.80 -12.70 -0.63
CA MET A 79 -13.24 -12.02 0.59
C MET A 79 -12.18 -11.93 1.69
N ALA A 80 -10.91 -12.08 1.34
CA ALA A 80 -9.77 -11.82 2.18
C ALA A 80 -8.87 -10.75 1.54
N ILE A 81 -7.93 -10.22 2.32
CA ILE A 81 -6.83 -9.39 1.81
C ILE A 81 -5.54 -10.13 2.08
N ASP A 82 -4.86 -10.51 1.01
CA ASP A 82 -3.55 -11.14 1.05
C ASP A 82 -2.41 -10.10 1.10
N PRO A 83 -1.13 -10.51 1.28
CA PRO A 83 -0.01 -9.59 1.37
C PRO A 83 0.18 -8.71 0.12
N GLU A 84 -0.11 -9.26 -1.06
CA GLU A 84 -0.01 -8.58 -2.34
C GLU A 84 -1.12 -7.53 -2.49
N GLU A 85 -2.35 -7.88 -2.16
CA GLU A 85 -3.50 -6.98 -2.15
C GLU A 85 -3.32 -5.86 -1.11
N TYR A 86 -2.81 -6.16 0.07
CA TYR A 86 -2.46 -5.15 1.07
C TYR A 86 -1.43 -4.16 0.56
N ARG A 87 -0.38 -4.64 -0.11
CA ARG A 87 0.64 -3.78 -0.71
C ARG A 87 0.02 -2.82 -1.71
N ASP A 88 -0.87 -3.32 -2.57
CA ASP A 88 -1.46 -2.51 -3.62
C ASP A 88 -2.47 -1.50 -3.05
N ILE A 89 -3.28 -1.89 -2.05
CA ILE A 89 -4.10 -0.99 -1.23
C ILE A 89 -3.23 0.13 -0.63
N ARG A 90 -2.09 -0.21 -0.03
CA ARG A 90 -1.20 0.75 0.62
C ARG A 90 -0.60 1.72 -0.37
N ILE A 91 -0.17 1.23 -1.54
CA ILE A 91 0.34 2.05 -2.63
C ILE A 91 -0.76 3.01 -3.12
N GLU A 92 -2.00 2.56 -3.28
CA GLU A 92 -3.10 3.43 -3.71
C GLU A 92 -3.40 4.54 -2.68
N LEU A 93 -3.50 4.17 -1.40
CA LEU A 93 -3.77 5.13 -0.33
C LEU A 93 -2.67 6.18 -0.20
N LEU A 94 -1.40 5.80 -0.33
CA LEU A 94 -0.25 6.72 -0.21
C LEU A 94 0.03 7.53 -1.49
N ASN A 95 -0.30 7.00 -2.67
CA ASN A 95 -0.14 7.74 -3.93
C ASN A 95 -1.20 8.84 -4.13
N THR A 96 -2.26 8.84 -3.35
CA THR A 96 -3.31 9.85 -3.45
C THR A 96 -2.82 11.24 -2.98
N ASP A 97 -1.77 11.33 -2.16
CA ASP A 97 -1.12 12.60 -1.78
C ASP A 97 -0.23 13.19 -2.90
N HIS A 98 0.06 12.44 -3.96
CA HIS A 98 0.95 12.89 -5.04
C HIS A 98 0.24 13.36 -6.32
N LYS A 99 -1.09 13.22 -6.42
CA LYS A 99 -1.83 13.76 -7.58
C LYS A 99 -2.09 15.26 -7.51
N ASP A 100 -2.08 15.86 -6.31
CA ASP A 100 -2.30 17.31 -6.16
C ASP A 100 -1.02 18.15 -6.29
N VAL A 101 0.16 17.53 -6.46
CA VAL A 101 1.44 18.25 -6.63
C VAL A 101 1.89 18.38 -8.09
N ALA A 102 1.14 17.79 -9.04
CA ALA A 102 1.48 17.82 -10.46
C ALA A 102 0.77 18.94 -11.25
N GLU A 103 -0.03 19.79 -10.60
CA GLU A 103 -0.80 20.85 -11.27
C GLU A 103 -0.34 22.28 -10.96
N THR A 104 0.91 22.47 -10.55
CA THR A 104 1.52 23.82 -10.53
C THR A 104 3.00 23.75 -10.89
N ILE A 105 3.31 23.74 -12.18
CA ILE A 105 4.28 24.62 -12.85
C ILE A 105 3.80 24.72 -14.31
N GLU A 106 2.82 25.59 -14.56
CA GLU A 106 2.78 26.33 -15.82
C GLU A 106 3.63 27.58 -15.61
N ILE A 107 4.90 27.55 -16.06
CA ILE A 107 5.63 28.73 -16.55
C ILE A 107 6.63 28.29 -17.61
#